data_AF-A0A1G9CI64-F1
#
_entry.id   AF-A0A1G9CI64-F1
#
_cell.length_a   1.000
_cell.length_b   1.000
_cell.length_c   1.000
_cell.angle_alpha   90.00
_cell.angle_beta   90.00
_cell.angle_gamma   90.00
#
_symmetry.space_group_name_H-M   'P 1'
#
loop_
_entity.id
_entity.type
_entity.pdbx_description
1 polymer ?
#
loop_
_entity_poly.entity_id
_entity_poly.type
_entity_poly.pdbx_seq_one_letter_code
_entity_poly.pdbx_strand_id
1 'polypeptide(L)'
;MLSTHPKSREILAAISTKPELSNNINIYPLIPYAQGYIRKANEQGLVTMITDSLSSANTSKKFKILFKGGMGYLKKDHTDILSTMIDLELLPFNKFNTRSIFLHNILTDLALAFKAQNIFEFYIDYIKENYNATPAFGTVNFVKLVEAFEEWGLPKPLVMSSFNKIGFQMNPSKAACEECLKNYKVDVLAMSTLASGYIPPKEAYEYLFSLPNIKSVVVGVSTKEHARETINLIHSHLGNGLI
;
A
#
# COMPACT_ATOMS: atom_id res chain seq x y z
N MET A 1 -2.81 4.48 7.01
CA MET A 1 -2.11 4.28 5.73
C MET A 1 -1.86 5.63 5.08
N LEU A 2 -0.71 5.82 4.46
CA LEU A 2 -0.36 7.05 3.74
C LEU A 2 0.27 6.70 2.39
N SER A 3 -0.21 7.28 1.30
CA SER A 3 0.58 7.29 0.07
C SER A 3 1.81 8.17 0.25
N THR A 4 2.77 8.08 -0.65
CA THR A 4 3.97 8.94 -0.67
C THR A 4 3.71 10.32 -1.30
N HIS A 5 2.45 10.74 -1.34
CA HIS A 5 2.05 12.08 -1.77
C HIS A 5 2.80 13.17 -0.96
N PRO A 6 3.17 14.32 -1.56
CA PRO A 6 3.86 15.40 -0.84
C PRO A 6 3.22 15.82 0.49
N LYS A 7 1.87 15.95 0.53
CA LYS A 7 1.09 16.22 1.76
C LYS A 7 1.34 15.21 2.89
N SER A 8 1.74 13.98 2.60
CA SER A 8 2.07 13.00 3.63
C SER A 8 3.24 13.45 4.50
N ARG A 9 4.16 14.29 3.98
CA ARG A 9 5.24 14.88 4.78
C ARG A 9 4.70 15.82 5.86
N GLU A 10 3.67 16.61 5.55
CA GLU A 10 3.02 17.49 6.52
C GLU A 10 2.31 16.68 7.61
N ILE A 11 1.64 15.60 7.24
CA ILE A 11 0.99 14.68 8.19
C ILE A 11 2.03 14.02 9.10
N LEU A 12 3.12 13.49 8.52
CA LEU A 12 4.21 12.87 9.28
C LEU A 12 4.88 13.89 10.22
N ALA A 13 5.08 15.13 9.78
CA ALA A 13 5.59 16.20 10.62
C ALA A 13 4.63 16.47 11.81
N ALA A 14 3.33 16.59 11.55
CA ALA A 14 2.32 16.78 12.58
C ALA A 14 2.21 15.61 13.58
N ILE A 15 2.48 14.37 13.14
CA ILE A 15 2.58 13.21 14.03
C ILE A 15 3.84 13.30 14.88
N SER A 16 4.97 13.68 14.28
CA SER A 16 6.26 13.75 14.98
C SER A 16 6.33 14.81 16.08
N THR A 17 5.49 15.85 16.02
CA THR A 17 5.40 16.87 17.08
C THR A 17 4.60 16.39 18.30
N LYS A 18 3.95 15.22 18.23
CA LYS A 18 3.12 14.65 19.30
C LYS A 18 3.65 13.27 19.71
N PRO A 19 4.44 13.17 20.80
CA PRO A 19 5.06 11.91 21.23
C PRO A 19 4.06 10.75 21.47
N GLU A 20 2.88 11.07 21.99
CA GLU A 20 1.81 10.09 22.20
C GLU A 20 1.35 9.44 20.89
N LEU A 21 1.25 10.22 19.81
CA LEU A 21 0.86 9.70 18.51
C LEU A 21 2.03 8.98 17.84
N SER A 22 3.25 9.54 17.90
CA SER A 22 4.42 8.95 17.25
C SER A 22 4.78 7.57 17.81
N ASN A 23 4.55 7.35 19.11
CA ASN A 23 4.89 6.09 19.77
C ASN A 23 3.80 5.02 19.59
N ASN A 24 2.53 5.42 19.42
CA ASN A 24 1.40 4.49 19.37
C ASN A 24 0.89 4.22 17.95
N ILE A 25 1.16 5.09 16.98
CA ILE A 25 0.68 4.92 15.60
C ILE A 25 1.69 4.13 14.78
N ASN A 26 1.20 3.06 14.16
CA ASN A 26 1.91 2.36 13.09
C ASN A 26 1.61 3.03 11.73
N ILE A 27 2.65 3.28 10.95
CA ILE A 27 2.53 3.83 9.59
C ILE A 27 2.58 2.70 8.57
N TYR A 28 1.71 2.81 7.57
CA TYR A 28 1.59 1.87 6.46
C TYR A 28 1.73 2.67 5.15
N PRO A 29 2.94 2.76 4.57
CA PRO A 29 3.19 3.47 3.31
C PRO A 29 2.60 2.70 2.12
N LEU A 30 2.02 3.42 1.16
CA LEU A 30 1.63 2.90 -0.15
C LEU A 30 2.52 3.51 -1.23
N ILE A 31 3.34 2.68 -1.88
CA ILE A 31 4.41 3.10 -2.79
C ILE A 31 4.29 2.45 -4.17
N PRO A 32 4.63 3.14 -5.27
CA PRO A 32 4.89 4.56 -5.36
C PRO A 32 3.59 5.37 -5.46
N TYR A 33 3.69 6.69 -5.28
CA TYR A 33 2.62 7.59 -5.71
C TYR A 33 2.67 7.80 -7.23
N ALA A 34 2.16 6.81 -7.97
CA ALA A 34 2.28 6.72 -9.43
C ALA A 34 1.85 8.01 -10.19
N GLN A 35 0.75 8.64 -9.77
CA GLN A 35 0.27 9.87 -10.41
C GLN A 35 1.28 11.04 -10.28
N GLY A 36 2.04 11.08 -9.20
CA GLY A 36 3.13 12.04 -9.01
C GLY A 36 4.26 11.84 -10.01
N TYR A 37 4.62 10.58 -10.32
CA TYR A 37 5.62 10.25 -11.33
C TYR A 37 5.15 10.68 -12.73
N ILE A 38 3.92 10.29 -13.09
CA ILE A 38 3.32 10.62 -14.40
C ILE A 38 3.29 12.13 -14.62
N ARG A 39 2.80 12.88 -13.63
CA ARG A 39 2.71 14.35 -13.72
C ARG A 39 4.09 14.99 -13.83
N LYS A 40 5.03 14.66 -12.96
CA LYS A 40 6.38 15.24 -12.97
C LYS A 40 7.15 14.90 -14.25
N ALA A 41 7.04 13.67 -14.73
CA ALA A 41 7.66 13.26 -15.99
C ALA A 41 7.14 14.10 -17.16
N ASN A 42 5.83 14.36 -17.20
CA ASN A 42 5.20 15.19 -18.24
C ASN A 42 5.53 16.69 -18.11
N GLU A 43 5.61 17.22 -16.89
CA GLU A 43 5.78 18.67 -16.65
C GLU A 43 7.24 19.13 -16.64
N GLN A 44 8.16 18.29 -16.14
CA GLN A 44 9.53 18.71 -15.78
C GLN A 44 10.62 17.83 -16.43
N GLY A 45 10.23 16.71 -17.05
CA GLY A 45 11.14 15.70 -17.56
C GLY A 45 11.72 14.78 -16.47
N LEU A 46 12.16 13.60 -16.87
CA LEU A 46 12.64 12.53 -15.97
C LEU A 46 13.88 12.92 -15.15
N VAL A 47 14.80 13.70 -15.73
CA VAL A 47 16.05 14.10 -15.08
C VAL A 47 15.77 15.03 -13.89
N THR A 48 14.98 16.08 -14.11
CA THR A 48 14.60 17.07 -13.09
C THR A 48 13.82 16.42 -11.94
N MET A 49 12.94 15.47 -12.28
CA MET A 49 12.18 14.72 -11.28
C MET A 49 13.09 13.95 -10.31
N ILE A 50 14.14 13.30 -10.82
CA ILE A 50 15.09 12.52 -10.01
C ILE A 50 15.93 13.45 -9.14
N THR A 51 16.46 14.55 -9.70
CA THR A 51 17.26 15.53 -8.93
C THR A 51 16.47 16.15 -7.78
N ASP A 52 15.20 16.49 -8.02
CA ASP A 52 14.33 17.09 -7.00
C ASP A 52 13.98 16.09 -5.89
N SER A 53 13.71 14.84 -6.25
CA SER A 53 13.41 13.79 -5.27
C SER A 53 14.63 13.50 -4.36
N LEU A 54 15.83 13.56 -4.94
CA LEU A 54 17.10 13.38 -4.25
C LEU A 54 17.56 14.60 -3.45
N SER A 55 17.07 15.81 -3.76
CA SER A 55 17.46 17.04 -3.08
C SER A 55 17.33 16.92 -1.54
N SER A 56 16.32 16.19 -1.08
CA SER A 56 15.99 15.96 0.33
C SER A 56 16.76 14.83 1.04
N ALA A 57 17.60 14.06 0.33
CA ALA A 57 18.42 12.99 0.94
C ALA A 57 19.80 13.51 1.41
N ASN A 58 20.51 12.76 2.26
CA ASN A 58 21.89 13.08 2.63
C ASN A 58 22.88 12.69 1.51
N THR A 59 24.04 13.35 1.43
CA THR A 59 25.04 13.18 0.35
C THR A 59 25.46 11.72 0.11
N SER A 60 25.63 10.92 1.16
CA SER A 60 25.96 9.48 1.05
C SER A 60 24.82 8.64 0.47
N LYS A 61 23.57 8.92 0.88
CA LYS A 61 22.36 8.27 0.31
C LYS A 61 22.12 8.72 -1.13
N LYS A 62 22.33 10.00 -1.45
CA LYS A 62 22.28 10.51 -2.84
C LYS A 62 23.26 9.76 -3.72
N PHE A 63 24.51 9.62 -3.29
CA PHE A 63 25.55 8.91 -4.04
C PHE A 63 25.19 7.43 -4.24
N LYS A 64 24.72 6.74 -3.19
CA LYS A 64 24.29 5.34 -3.29
C LYS A 64 23.15 5.15 -4.28
N ILE A 65 22.15 6.04 -4.24
CA ILE A 65 20.98 6.01 -5.14
C ILE A 65 21.40 6.33 -6.59
N LEU A 66 22.21 7.36 -6.80
CA LEU A 66 22.73 7.72 -8.13
C LEU A 66 23.59 6.59 -8.72
N PHE A 67 24.45 5.96 -7.91
CA PHE A 67 25.31 4.88 -8.35
C PHE A 67 24.51 3.62 -8.71
N LYS A 68 23.58 3.19 -7.84
CA LYS A 68 22.67 2.06 -8.14
C LYS A 68 21.81 2.36 -9.37
N GLY A 69 21.21 3.54 -9.45
CA GLY A 69 20.37 3.95 -10.58
C GLY A 69 21.14 4.01 -11.90
N GLY A 70 22.36 4.55 -11.90
CA GLY A 70 23.23 4.61 -13.08
C GLY A 70 23.69 3.23 -13.55
N MET A 71 24.05 2.34 -12.62
CA MET A 71 24.46 0.97 -12.94
C MET A 71 23.28 0.12 -13.43
N GLY A 72 22.11 0.25 -12.81
CA GLY A 72 20.88 -0.45 -13.20
C GLY A 72 20.38 -0.05 -14.59
N TYR A 73 20.44 1.24 -14.94
CA TYR A 73 20.06 1.72 -16.28
C TYR A 73 20.98 1.17 -17.38
N LEU A 74 22.30 1.16 -17.15
CA LEU A 74 23.26 0.60 -18.10
C LEU A 74 23.13 -0.91 -18.27
N LYS A 75 22.75 -1.63 -17.21
CA LYS A 75 22.56 -3.09 -17.22
C LYS A 75 21.15 -3.55 -17.58
N LYS A 76 20.19 -2.63 -17.74
CA LYS A 76 18.75 -2.92 -17.84
C LYS A 76 18.23 -3.79 -16.69
N ASP A 77 18.79 -3.63 -15.50
CA ASP A 77 18.36 -4.41 -14.35
C ASP A 77 17.13 -3.75 -13.71
N HIS A 78 15.96 -4.36 -13.96
CA HIS A 78 14.68 -3.89 -13.46
C HIS A 78 14.61 -3.92 -11.92
N THR A 79 15.42 -4.76 -11.26
CA THR A 79 15.44 -4.88 -9.79
C THR A 79 16.19 -3.72 -9.11
N ASP A 80 17.29 -3.27 -9.70
CA ASP A 80 18.02 -2.07 -9.25
C ASP A 80 17.18 -0.80 -9.37
N ILE A 81 16.39 -0.70 -10.44
CA ILE A 81 15.46 0.42 -10.64
C ILE A 81 14.35 0.37 -9.59
N LEU A 82 13.77 -0.81 -9.35
CA LEU A 82 12.69 -0.99 -8.38
C LEU A 82 13.17 -0.71 -6.94
N SER A 83 14.31 -1.24 -6.51
CA SER A 83 14.88 -0.93 -5.20
C SER A 83 15.18 0.55 -5.02
N THR A 84 15.72 1.21 -6.05
CA THR A 84 15.99 2.65 -6.02
C THR A 84 14.70 3.46 -5.82
N MET A 85 13.63 3.10 -6.55
CA MET A 85 12.32 3.73 -6.38
C MET A 85 11.79 3.51 -4.96
N ILE A 86 11.86 2.28 -4.44
CA ILE A 86 11.43 1.95 -3.08
C ILE A 86 12.18 2.81 -2.06
N ASP A 87 13.51 2.91 -2.18
CA ASP A 87 14.35 3.70 -1.29
C ASP A 87 13.97 5.17 -1.28
N LEU A 88 13.75 5.76 -2.45
CA LEU A 88 13.35 7.15 -2.60
C LEU A 88 11.99 7.43 -1.96
N GLU A 89 11.02 6.57 -2.23
CA GLU A 89 9.64 6.70 -1.74
C GLU A 89 9.57 6.56 -0.21
N LEU A 90 10.41 5.71 0.38
CA LEU A 90 10.43 5.46 1.82
C LEU A 90 11.28 6.44 2.63
N LEU A 91 12.04 7.35 1.99
CA LEU A 91 12.85 8.35 2.67
C LEU A 91 12.11 9.11 3.79
N PRO A 92 10.86 9.60 3.58
CA PRO A 92 10.12 10.34 4.62
C PRO A 92 9.69 9.47 5.82
N PHE A 93 9.65 8.15 5.66
CA PHE A 93 9.10 7.21 6.63
C PHE A 93 10.15 6.61 7.56
N ASN A 94 11.45 6.81 7.28
CA ASN A 94 12.58 6.21 8.02
C ASN A 94 12.59 6.44 9.55
N LYS A 95 11.89 7.47 10.05
CA LYS A 95 11.82 7.81 11.49
C LYS A 95 10.55 7.30 12.17
N PHE A 96 9.68 6.60 11.44
CA PHE A 96 8.38 6.16 11.93
C PHE A 96 8.29 4.64 11.97
N ASN A 97 7.47 4.13 12.87
CA ASN A 97 7.22 2.70 12.99
C ASN A 97 6.44 2.19 11.77
N THR A 98 7.16 1.63 10.81
CA THR A 98 6.61 1.16 9.54
C THR A 98 6.40 -0.34 9.61
N ARG A 99 5.17 -0.78 9.85
CA ARG A 99 4.86 -2.21 10.07
C ARG A 99 4.73 -3.00 8.77
N SER A 100 4.11 -2.39 7.77
CA SER A 100 3.97 -2.98 6.44
C SER A 100 4.11 -1.91 5.38
N ILE A 101 4.69 -2.29 4.24
CA ILE A 101 4.88 -1.41 3.09
C ILE A 101 4.09 -2.01 1.93
N PHE A 102 3.16 -1.23 1.39
CA PHE A 102 2.27 -1.67 0.32
C PHE A 102 2.82 -1.25 -1.04
N LEU A 103 2.96 -2.20 -1.95
CA LEU A 103 3.15 -1.93 -3.37
C LEU A 103 1.81 -1.47 -3.98
N HIS A 104 1.82 -0.38 -4.71
CA HIS A 104 0.63 0.24 -5.28
C HIS A 104 0.02 -0.65 -6.37
N ASN A 105 -1.31 -0.68 -6.46
CA ASN A 105 -2.04 -1.56 -7.37
C ASN A 105 -1.59 -1.47 -8.82
N ILE A 106 -1.31 -0.27 -9.34
CA ILE A 106 -0.75 -0.07 -10.68
C ILE A 106 0.50 -0.94 -10.92
N LEU A 107 1.44 -1.04 -9.97
CA LEU A 107 2.64 -1.86 -10.15
C LEU A 107 2.36 -3.35 -9.88
N THR A 108 1.62 -3.65 -8.82
CA THR A 108 1.23 -5.02 -8.49
C THR A 108 0.47 -5.68 -9.63
N ASP A 109 -0.56 -5.02 -10.15
CA ASP A 109 -1.42 -5.54 -11.22
C ASP A 109 -0.67 -5.62 -12.55
N LEU A 110 0.27 -4.71 -12.82
CA LEU A 110 1.14 -4.78 -14.00
C LEU A 110 2.09 -5.99 -13.92
N ALA A 111 2.78 -6.18 -12.79
CA ALA A 111 3.65 -7.33 -12.57
C ALA A 111 2.86 -8.65 -12.65
N LEU A 112 1.64 -8.67 -12.09
CA LEU A 112 0.73 -9.81 -12.17
C LEU A 112 0.30 -10.11 -13.62
N ALA A 113 -0.01 -9.07 -14.41
CA ALA A 113 -0.39 -9.24 -15.82
C ALA A 113 0.74 -9.87 -16.65
N PHE A 114 1.99 -9.51 -16.38
CA PHE A 114 3.17 -10.09 -17.03
C PHE A 114 3.62 -11.43 -16.43
N LYS A 115 2.93 -11.94 -15.40
CA LYS A 115 3.38 -13.11 -14.62
C LYS A 115 4.83 -12.98 -14.14
N ALA A 116 5.24 -11.77 -13.77
CA ALA A 116 6.60 -11.45 -13.37
C ALA A 116 6.87 -11.85 -11.91
N GLN A 117 6.86 -13.16 -11.63
CA GLN A 117 7.09 -13.74 -10.30
C GLN A 117 8.33 -13.17 -9.61
N ASN A 118 9.42 -13.02 -10.36
CA ASN A 118 10.70 -12.48 -9.88
C ASN A 118 10.58 -11.07 -9.26
N ILE A 119 9.62 -10.25 -9.71
CA ILE A 119 9.38 -8.92 -9.13
C ILE A 119 8.74 -9.03 -7.75
N PHE A 120 7.84 -10.00 -7.55
CA PHE A 120 7.22 -10.25 -6.25
C PHE A 120 8.23 -10.82 -5.26
N GLU A 121 9.03 -11.80 -5.68
CA GLU A 121 10.12 -12.37 -4.87
C GLU A 121 11.10 -11.28 -4.43
N PHE A 122 11.61 -10.50 -5.39
CA PHE A 122 12.51 -9.39 -5.11
C PHE A 122 11.89 -8.40 -4.13
N TYR A 123 10.64 -7.99 -4.33
CA TYR A 123 9.97 -7.04 -3.44
C TYR A 123 9.83 -7.59 -2.03
N ILE A 124 9.43 -8.86 -1.89
CA ILE A 124 9.27 -9.52 -0.59
C ILE A 124 10.59 -9.51 0.18
N ASP A 125 11.67 -9.94 -0.47
CA ASP A 125 12.98 -10.04 0.16
C ASP A 125 13.55 -8.66 0.46
N TYR A 126 13.47 -7.74 -0.50
CA TYR A 126 13.99 -6.37 -0.34
C TYR A 126 13.36 -5.64 0.85
N ILE A 127 12.03 -5.74 1.00
CA ILE A 127 11.31 -5.09 2.11
C ILE A 127 11.67 -5.72 3.47
N LYS A 128 11.76 -7.05 3.54
CA LYS A 128 12.14 -7.74 4.78
C LYS A 128 13.56 -7.40 5.20
N GLU A 129 14.51 -7.49 4.28
CA GLU A 129 15.95 -7.33 4.56
C GLU A 129 16.34 -5.88 4.83
N ASN A 130 15.77 -4.91 4.11
CA ASN A 130 16.23 -3.51 4.16
C ASN A 130 15.37 -2.62 5.07
N TYR A 131 14.11 -3.01 5.33
CA TYR A 131 13.15 -2.20 6.09
C TYR A 131 12.59 -2.89 7.32
N ASN A 132 12.86 -4.19 7.52
CA ASN A 132 12.32 -4.98 8.63
C ASN A 132 10.78 -4.82 8.76
N ALA A 133 10.10 -4.76 7.62
CA ALA A 133 8.67 -4.54 7.51
C ALA A 133 8.00 -5.71 6.77
N THR A 134 6.68 -5.83 6.93
CA THR A 134 5.90 -6.83 6.18
C THR A 134 5.64 -6.32 4.76
N PRO A 135 6.05 -7.05 3.70
CA PRO A 135 5.68 -6.69 2.33
C PRO A 135 4.18 -6.88 2.13
N ALA A 136 3.53 -5.91 1.51
CA ALA A 136 2.11 -5.93 1.25
C ALA A 136 1.78 -5.42 -0.16
N PHE A 137 0.59 -5.74 -0.66
CA PHE A 137 0.25 -5.52 -2.06
C PHE A 137 -1.14 -4.91 -2.20
N GLY A 138 -1.24 -3.75 -2.85
CA GLY A 138 -2.52 -3.23 -3.32
C GLY A 138 -2.91 -3.91 -4.63
N THR A 139 -4.18 -4.24 -4.83
CA THR A 139 -4.65 -4.81 -6.10
C THR A 139 -6.15 -4.59 -6.29
N VAL A 140 -6.60 -4.47 -7.55
CA VAL A 140 -8.02 -4.65 -7.89
C VAL A 140 -8.35 -6.04 -8.43
N ASN A 141 -7.34 -6.89 -8.65
CA ASN A 141 -7.44 -8.25 -9.17
C ASN A 141 -7.16 -9.29 -8.06
N PHE A 142 -7.90 -9.18 -6.95
CA PHE A 142 -7.68 -9.95 -5.72
C PHE A 142 -7.52 -11.46 -5.97
N VAL A 143 -8.49 -12.08 -6.64
CA VAL A 143 -8.50 -13.53 -6.89
C VAL A 143 -7.23 -13.96 -7.63
N LYS A 144 -6.92 -13.27 -8.74
CA LYS A 144 -5.76 -13.57 -9.57
C LYS A 144 -4.43 -13.41 -8.83
N LEU A 145 -4.32 -12.41 -7.94
CA LEU A 145 -3.12 -12.21 -7.15
C LEU A 145 -2.92 -13.35 -6.14
N VAL A 146 -3.98 -13.74 -5.44
CA VAL A 146 -3.93 -14.80 -4.43
C VAL A 146 -3.62 -16.15 -5.06
N GLU A 147 -4.27 -16.48 -6.18
CA GLU A 147 -3.98 -17.70 -6.95
C GLU A 147 -2.55 -17.73 -7.46
N ALA A 148 -2.02 -16.61 -7.97
CA ALA A 148 -0.63 -16.54 -8.43
C ALA A 148 0.37 -16.75 -7.29
N PHE A 149 0.10 -16.21 -6.09
CA PHE A 149 0.96 -16.44 -4.93
C PHE A 149 0.99 -17.92 -4.52
N GLU A 150 -0.15 -18.61 -4.57
CA GLU A 150 -0.19 -20.05 -4.31
C GLU A 150 0.52 -20.85 -5.42
N GLU A 151 0.25 -20.56 -6.69
CA GLU A 151 0.87 -21.21 -7.86
C GLU A 151 2.40 -21.10 -7.83
N TRP A 152 2.91 -19.92 -7.47
CA TRP A 152 4.34 -19.65 -7.39
C TRP A 152 5.00 -20.14 -6.08
N GLY A 153 4.22 -20.66 -5.13
CA GLY A 153 4.73 -21.08 -3.82
C GLY A 153 5.24 -19.91 -2.97
N LEU A 154 4.73 -18.70 -3.20
CA LEU A 154 5.10 -17.52 -2.42
C LEU A 154 4.44 -17.53 -1.03
N PRO A 155 5.04 -16.87 -0.03
CA PRO A 155 4.46 -16.80 1.31
C PRO A 155 3.11 -16.09 1.27
N LYS A 156 2.22 -16.46 2.21
CA LYS A 156 0.90 -15.84 2.40
C LYS A 156 0.98 -14.31 2.29
N PRO A 157 0.26 -13.68 1.34
CA PRO A 157 0.33 -12.24 1.15
C PRO A 157 -0.54 -11.47 2.14
N LEU A 158 -0.10 -10.24 2.46
CA LEU A 158 -0.96 -9.18 3.00
C LEU A 158 -1.44 -8.31 1.83
N VAL A 159 -2.75 -8.35 1.57
CA VAL A 159 -3.35 -7.73 0.38
C VAL A 159 -4.31 -6.62 0.80
N MET A 160 -4.14 -5.44 0.20
CA MET A 160 -5.15 -4.41 0.22
C MET A 160 -5.97 -4.48 -1.07
N SER A 161 -7.27 -4.76 -0.95
CA SER A 161 -8.17 -4.81 -2.10
C SER A 161 -9.57 -4.34 -1.75
N SER A 162 -10.36 -4.03 -2.78
CA SER A 162 -11.73 -3.56 -2.61
C SER A 162 -12.60 -4.70 -2.07
N PHE A 163 -13.32 -4.44 -0.99
CA PHE A 163 -14.37 -5.33 -0.48
C PHE A 163 -15.55 -4.46 -0.04
N ASN A 164 -16.67 -4.59 -0.75
CA ASN A 164 -17.88 -3.79 -0.48
C ASN A 164 -19.14 -4.52 -0.95
N LYS A 165 -20.29 -4.10 -0.40
CA LYS A 165 -21.56 -4.80 -0.55
C LYS A 165 -22.03 -4.95 -1.99
N ILE A 166 -21.63 -4.04 -2.88
CA ILE A 166 -22.10 -3.99 -4.28
C ILE A 166 -21.08 -4.55 -5.30
N GLY A 167 -19.89 -4.98 -4.87
CA GLY A 167 -18.89 -5.53 -5.79
C GLY A 167 -18.06 -4.49 -6.55
N PHE A 168 -18.07 -3.22 -6.13
CA PHE A 168 -17.31 -2.15 -6.79
C PHE A 168 -15.80 -2.46 -6.74
N GLN A 169 -15.17 -2.56 -7.91
CA GLN A 169 -13.75 -2.90 -8.07
C GLN A 169 -13.34 -4.24 -7.43
N MET A 170 -14.27 -5.19 -7.31
CA MET A 170 -14.00 -6.57 -6.86
C MET A 170 -13.85 -7.48 -8.08
N ASN A 171 -12.64 -7.63 -8.62
CA ASN A 171 -12.43 -8.45 -9.81
C ASN A 171 -12.08 -9.91 -9.46
N PRO A 172 -12.62 -10.89 -10.21
CA PRO A 172 -13.48 -10.72 -11.39
C PRO A 172 -14.96 -10.47 -11.03
N SER A 173 -15.39 -10.81 -9.82
CA SER A 173 -16.71 -10.50 -9.30
C SER A 173 -16.70 -10.49 -7.77
N LYS A 174 -17.73 -9.89 -7.17
CA LYS A 174 -17.96 -9.95 -5.71
C LYS A 174 -17.91 -11.38 -5.18
N ALA A 175 -18.69 -12.27 -5.80
CA ALA A 175 -18.82 -13.67 -5.37
C ALA A 175 -17.47 -14.41 -5.44
N ALA A 176 -16.71 -14.21 -6.52
CA ALA A 176 -15.40 -14.83 -6.68
C ALA A 176 -14.39 -14.34 -5.61
N CYS A 177 -14.40 -13.04 -5.29
CA CYS A 177 -13.54 -12.51 -4.22
C CYS A 177 -13.92 -13.06 -2.85
N GLU A 178 -15.23 -13.16 -2.54
CA GLU A 178 -15.70 -13.74 -1.27
C GLU A 178 -15.38 -15.23 -1.14
N GLU A 179 -15.46 -15.98 -2.24
CA GLU A 179 -15.08 -17.40 -2.28
C GLU A 179 -13.56 -17.57 -2.11
N CYS A 180 -12.76 -16.77 -2.81
CA CYS A 180 -11.31 -16.76 -2.65
C CYS A 180 -10.91 -16.45 -1.19
N LEU A 181 -11.55 -15.48 -0.56
CA LEU A 181 -11.32 -15.11 0.85
C LEU A 181 -11.63 -16.25 1.85
N LYS A 182 -12.55 -17.16 1.50
CA LYS A 182 -12.89 -18.35 2.31
C LYS A 182 -11.88 -19.47 2.11
N ASN A 183 -11.47 -19.70 0.87
CA ASN A 183 -10.74 -20.91 0.49
C ASN A 183 -9.22 -20.75 0.57
N TYR A 184 -8.70 -19.52 0.46
CA TYR A 184 -7.26 -19.25 0.42
C TYR A 184 -6.75 -18.64 1.71
N LYS A 185 -5.48 -18.92 2.02
CA LYS A 185 -4.76 -18.24 3.10
C LYS A 185 -4.28 -16.89 2.60
N VAL A 186 -4.93 -15.82 3.06
CA VAL A 186 -4.58 -14.43 2.74
C VAL A 186 -5.00 -13.52 3.88
N ASP A 187 -4.17 -12.52 4.20
CA ASP A 187 -4.57 -11.46 5.12
C ASP A 187 -5.06 -10.27 4.30
N VAL A 188 -6.27 -9.78 4.59
CA VAL A 188 -6.90 -8.71 3.80
C VAL A 188 -7.05 -7.43 4.61
N LEU A 189 -6.54 -6.34 4.04
CA LEU A 189 -6.88 -4.96 4.41
C LEU A 189 -7.96 -4.46 3.44
N ALA A 190 -9.21 -4.45 3.87
CA ALA A 190 -10.33 -4.06 3.02
C ALA A 190 -10.29 -2.55 2.73
N MET A 191 -10.38 -2.17 1.45
CA MET A 191 -10.55 -0.78 1.02
C MET A 191 -11.84 -0.59 0.21
N SER A 192 -12.14 0.66 -0.14
CA SER A 192 -13.34 1.01 -0.92
C SER A 192 -14.64 0.47 -0.32
N THR A 193 -14.73 0.41 1.02
CA THR A 193 -15.84 -0.23 1.76
C THR A 193 -17.19 0.43 1.49
N LEU A 194 -17.19 1.75 1.33
CA LEU A 194 -18.38 2.54 0.99
C LEU A 194 -18.67 2.59 -0.52
N ALA A 195 -17.90 1.87 -1.33
CA ALA A 195 -17.95 1.89 -2.80
C ALA A 195 -17.98 3.32 -3.37
N SER A 196 -17.04 4.17 -2.96
CA SER A 196 -16.98 5.60 -3.35
C SER A 196 -18.19 6.44 -2.89
N GLY A 197 -18.84 6.04 -1.79
CA GLY A 197 -19.95 6.78 -1.17
C GLY A 197 -21.35 6.28 -1.56
N TYR A 198 -21.44 5.22 -2.37
CA TYR A 198 -22.70 4.63 -2.81
C TYR A 198 -23.36 3.71 -1.76
N ILE A 199 -22.63 3.32 -0.72
CA ILE A 199 -23.16 2.46 0.36
C ILE A 199 -23.15 3.24 1.68
N PRO A 200 -24.27 3.29 2.41
CA PRO A 200 -24.31 3.87 3.76
C PRO A 200 -23.31 3.17 4.69
N PRO A 201 -22.61 3.90 5.59
CA PRO A 201 -21.59 3.33 6.46
C PRO A 201 -22.04 2.09 7.23
N LYS A 202 -23.24 2.13 7.85
CA LYS A 202 -23.80 1.00 8.60
C LYS A 202 -23.87 -0.27 7.74
N GLU A 203 -24.49 -0.17 6.55
CA GLU A 203 -24.62 -1.31 5.65
C GLU A 203 -23.28 -1.83 5.12
N ALA A 204 -22.32 -0.93 4.89
CA ALA A 204 -21.00 -1.30 4.42
C ALA A 204 -20.25 -2.14 5.46
N TYR A 205 -20.28 -1.74 6.72
CA TYR A 205 -19.57 -2.43 7.79
C TYR A 205 -20.29 -3.71 8.24
N GLU A 206 -21.63 -3.73 8.27
CA GLU A 206 -22.40 -4.97 8.48
C GLU A 206 -22.03 -6.04 7.43
N TYR A 207 -21.98 -5.65 6.16
CA TYR A 207 -21.50 -6.53 5.09
C TYR A 207 -20.05 -6.97 5.32
N LEU A 208 -19.15 -6.02 5.57
CA LEU A 208 -17.72 -6.31 5.68
C LEU A 208 -17.42 -7.29 6.82
N PHE A 209 -18.05 -7.11 7.98
CA PHE A 209 -17.86 -7.97 9.14
C PHE A 209 -18.61 -9.30 9.04
N SER A 210 -19.51 -9.46 8.06
CA SER A 210 -20.07 -10.77 7.73
C SER A 210 -19.09 -11.67 6.97
N LEU A 211 -18.03 -11.09 6.39
CA LEU A 211 -17.02 -11.84 5.64
C LEU A 211 -15.97 -12.45 6.57
N PRO A 212 -15.52 -13.69 6.32
CA PRO A 212 -14.45 -14.28 7.10
C PRO A 212 -13.12 -13.57 6.81
N ASN A 213 -12.20 -13.62 7.76
CA ASN A 213 -10.79 -13.22 7.57
C ASN A 213 -10.51 -11.74 7.19
N ILE A 214 -11.51 -10.85 7.23
CA ILE A 214 -11.27 -9.40 7.17
C ILE A 214 -11.06 -8.88 8.59
N LYS A 215 -9.80 -8.58 8.93
CA LYS A 215 -9.41 -8.09 10.26
C LYS A 215 -9.05 -6.61 10.29
N SER A 216 -8.85 -6.02 9.12
CA SER A 216 -8.38 -4.64 8.99
C SER A 216 -9.14 -3.95 7.87
N VAL A 217 -9.44 -2.66 8.09
CA VAL A 217 -10.20 -1.84 7.14
C VAL A 217 -9.56 -0.47 6.95
N VAL A 218 -9.52 0.00 5.71
CA VAL A 218 -9.17 1.37 5.37
C VAL A 218 -10.43 2.20 5.38
N VAL A 219 -10.44 3.22 6.22
CA VAL A 219 -11.53 4.19 6.31
C VAL A 219 -11.09 5.52 5.71
N GLY A 220 -11.85 6.00 4.73
CA GLY A 220 -11.74 7.38 4.26
C GLY A 220 -12.55 8.30 5.15
N VAL A 221 -11.90 9.32 5.73
CA VAL A 221 -12.58 10.35 6.53
C VAL A 221 -12.26 11.72 5.96
N SER A 222 -13.29 12.55 5.74
CA SER A 222 -13.16 13.90 5.19
C SER A 222 -13.41 15.00 6.22
N THR A 223 -14.15 14.70 7.28
CA THR A 223 -14.46 15.61 8.39
C THR A 223 -14.27 14.90 9.72
N LYS A 224 -14.18 15.69 10.81
CA LYS A 224 -14.06 15.15 12.17
C LYS A 224 -15.31 14.37 12.58
N GLU A 225 -16.46 14.82 12.11
CA GLU A 225 -17.77 14.23 12.34
C GLU A 225 -17.85 12.86 11.66
N HIS A 226 -17.49 12.76 10.37
CA HIS A 226 -17.43 11.49 9.65
C HIS A 226 -16.43 10.51 10.29
N ALA A 227 -15.29 11.02 10.78
CA ALA A 227 -14.32 10.19 11.47
C ALA A 227 -14.89 9.58 12.74
N ARG A 228 -15.56 10.38 13.59
CA ARG A 228 -16.18 9.90 14.82
C ARG A 228 -17.29 8.88 14.54
N GLU A 229 -18.19 9.19 13.62
CA GLU A 229 -19.29 8.30 13.25
C GLU A 229 -18.75 6.94 12.78
N THR A 230 -17.78 6.98 11.86
CA THR A 230 -17.25 5.76 11.27
C THR A 230 -16.48 4.92 12.27
N ILE A 231 -15.64 5.54 13.11
CA ILE A 231 -14.89 4.83 14.15
C ILE A 231 -15.86 4.22 15.16
N ASN A 232 -16.90 4.94 15.60
CA ASN A 232 -17.90 4.42 16.53
C ASN A 232 -18.65 3.21 15.96
N LEU A 233 -19.04 3.26 14.68
CA LEU A 233 -19.67 2.12 13.99
C LEU A 233 -18.75 0.91 13.88
N ILE A 234 -17.47 1.13 13.60
CA ILE A 234 -16.50 0.03 13.54
C ILE A 234 -16.31 -0.59 14.93
N HIS A 235 -16.16 0.23 15.97
CA HIS A 235 -16.03 -0.22 17.35
C HIS A 235 -17.23 -1.02 17.83
N SER A 236 -18.46 -0.64 17.42
CA SER A 236 -19.66 -1.38 17.80
C SER A 236 -19.71 -2.80 17.23
N HIS A 237 -18.97 -3.06 16.14
CA HIS A 237 -18.92 -4.38 15.49
C HIS A 237 -17.66 -5.18 15.86
N LEU A 238 -16.51 -4.52 16.06
CA LEU A 238 -15.24 -5.18 16.39
C LEU A 238 -14.98 -5.33 17.90
N GLY A 239 -15.77 -4.67 18.75
CA GLY A 239 -15.47 -4.50 20.16
C GLY A 239 -14.33 -3.50 20.38
N ASN A 240 -14.22 -2.94 21.59
CA ASN A 240 -13.31 -1.83 21.93
C ASN A 240 -11.79 -2.15 21.90
N GLY A 241 -11.33 -3.16 21.16
CA GLY A 241 -9.95 -3.68 21.27
C GLY A 241 -9.15 -3.81 19.97
N LEU A 242 -9.67 -3.44 18.81
CA LEU A 242 -9.00 -3.69 17.51
C LEU A 242 -8.95 -2.42 16.64
N ILE A 243 -8.03 -1.50 16.96
CA ILE A 243 -7.39 -0.58 16.00
C ILE A 243 -5.92 -0.42 16.42
#